data_AF-A0A2V5XLU7-F1
#
_entry.id   AF-A0A2V5XLU7-F1
#
_cell.length_a   1.000
_cell.length_b   1.000
_cell.length_c   1.000
_cell.angle_alpha   90.00
_cell.angle_beta   90.00
_cell.angle_gamma   90.00
#
_symmetry.space_group_name_H-M   'P 1'
#
loop_
_entity.id
_entity.type
_entity.pdbx_description
1 polymer ?
#
loop_
_entity_poly.entity_id
_entity_poly.type
_entity_poly.pdbx_seq_one_letter_code
_entity_poly.pdbx_strand_id
1 'polypeptide(L)'
;LVELGVEVRPSTRATNLTEAGVQIGDEFIPCRVKIWAAGNNASFVGKTLGIPVDRVGRVIVNNDLTIPGHPEVQVIGDLANFPHQTGEPLPGISPVAMQQGRHAARNVLAMINGRKPQRFRYRDKGTMATIGRNKAVADLKFMHLSGLPAWLAWLFVHIVFLVGFRNRLLVLFQWAWAYLTFDKGARLITRNFQSEQRPPV
;
A
#
# COMPACT_ATOMS: atom_id res chain seq x y z
N LEU A 1 5.88 -20.51 -1.53
CA LEU A 1 7.13 -19.87 -1.07
C LEU A 1 8.17 -20.93 -0.72
N VAL A 2 7.86 -21.87 0.18
CA VAL A 2 8.79 -22.96 0.54
C VAL A 2 9.23 -23.79 -0.67
N GLU A 3 8.30 -24.15 -1.58
CA GLU A 3 8.64 -24.82 -2.85
C GLU A 3 9.59 -24.02 -3.77
N LEU A 4 9.70 -22.70 -3.56
CA LEU A 4 10.61 -21.83 -4.32
C LEU A 4 11.98 -21.70 -3.62
N GLY A 5 12.24 -22.50 -2.58
CA GLY A 5 13.46 -22.45 -1.77
C GLY A 5 13.50 -21.30 -0.77
N VAL A 6 12.36 -20.64 -0.50
CA VAL A 6 12.28 -19.54 0.46
C VAL A 6 12.06 -20.10 1.86
N GLU A 7 12.98 -19.80 2.78
CA GLU A 7 12.78 -20.01 4.21
C GLU A 7 11.78 -18.99 4.76
N VAL A 8 10.68 -19.46 5.33
CA VAL A 8 9.61 -18.61 5.86
C VAL A 8 9.55 -18.77 7.37
N ARG A 9 9.77 -17.66 8.10
CA ARG A 9 9.71 -17.61 9.56
C ARG A 9 8.52 -16.77 10.03
N PRO A 10 7.30 -17.34 10.16
CA PRO A 10 6.14 -16.62 10.71
C PRO A 10 6.33 -16.33 12.20
N SER A 11 5.49 -15.46 12.77
CA SER A 11 5.51 -15.10 14.21
C SER A 11 6.87 -14.61 14.71
N THR A 12 7.70 -14.10 13.81
CA THR A 12 9.09 -13.73 14.06
C THR A 12 9.28 -12.24 13.84
N ARG A 13 9.99 -11.55 14.74
CA ARG A 13 10.22 -10.11 14.66
C ARG A 13 11.71 -9.79 14.63
N ALA A 14 12.14 -9.04 13.63
CA ALA A 14 13.48 -8.45 13.62
C ALA A 14 13.59 -7.41 14.74
N THR A 15 14.60 -7.56 15.59
CA THR A 15 14.86 -6.70 16.76
C THR A 15 16.00 -5.72 16.52
N ASN A 16 16.98 -6.08 15.71
CA ASN A 16 18.08 -5.21 15.32
C ASN A 16 18.53 -5.50 13.88
N LEU A 17 19.08 -4.50 13.19
CA LEU A 17 19.61 -4.63 11.84
C LEU A 17 20.99 -3.99 11.78
N THR A 18 22.00 -4.78 11.42
CA THR A 18 23.39 -4.32 11.29
C THR A 18 23.89 -4.52 9.85
N GLU A 19 25.08 -4.01 9.55
CA GLU A 19 25.72 -4.26 8.25
C GLU A 19 25.97 -5.75 8.00
N ALA A 20 26.27 -6.51 9.05
CA ALA A 20 26.55 -7.94 8.95
C ALA A 20 25.30 -8.82 8.83
N GLY A 21 24.13 -8.36 9.30
CA GLY A 21 22.95 -9.21 9.32
C GLY A 21 21.74 -8.62 10.04
N VAL A 22 20.80 -9.49 10.39
CA VAL A 22 19.58 -9.16 11.14
C VAL A 22 19.53 -9.98 12.43
N GLN A 23 19.19 -9.32 13.53
CA GLN A 23 18.92 -9.95 14.81
C GLN A 23 17.43 -10.24 14.94
N ILE A 24 17.10 -11.43 15.43
CA ILE A 24 15.76 -11.92 15.68
C ILE A 24 15.72 -12.51 17.09
N GLY A 25 15.28 -11.71 18.07
CA GLY A 25 15.42 -12.11 19.47
C GLY A 25 16.90 -12.33 19.79
N ASP A 26 17.27 -13.56 20.16
CA ASP A 26 18.64 -13.96 20.47
C ASP A 26 19.41 -14.55 19.27
N GLU A 27 18.73 -14.81 18.15
CA GLU A 27 19.36 -15.37 16.94
C GLU A 27 19.88 -14.27 16.01
N PHE A 28 21.11 -14.44 15.51
CA PHE A 28 21.70 -13.59 14.48
C PHE A 28 21.74 -14.29 13.13
N ILE A 29 21.12 -13.69 12.11
CA ILE A 29 21.13 -14.19 10.75
C ILE A 29 22.09 -13.34 9.89
N PRO A 30 23.25 -13.89 9.49
CA PRO A 30 24.17 -13.16 8.62
C PRO A 30 23.55 -12.99 7.23
N CYS A 31 23.46 -11.75 6.75
CA CYS A 31 22.95 -11.46 5.43
C CYS A 31 23.56 -10.17 4.86
N ARG A 32 23.81 -10.16 3.55
CA ARG A 32 24.34 -8.97 2.86
C ARG A 32 23.23 -8.04 2.38
N VAL A 33 22.18 -8.61 1.78
CA VAL A 33 21.05 -7.85 1.24
C VAL A 33 19.88 -7.92 2.21
N LYS A 34 19.38 -6.75 2.61
CA LYS A 34 18.24 -6.59 3.51
C LYS A 34 17.19 -5.72 2.82
N ILE A 35 15.99 -6.25 2.67
CA ILE A 35 14.86 -5.56 2.07
C ILE A 35 13.80 -5.38 3.16
N TRP A 36 13.53 -4.14 3.54
CA TRP A 36 12.53 -3.82 4.56
C TRP A 36 11.21 -3.41 3.90
N ALA A 37 10.23 -4.29 3.94
CA ALA A 37 8.90 -4.09 3.34
C ALA A 37 7.76 -4.08 4.40
N ALA A 38 8.09 -3.81 5.67
CA ALA A 38 7.16 -3.89 6.78
C ALA A 38 6.99 -2.55 7.52
N GLY A 39 5.79 -2.30 8.04
CA GLY A 39 5.50 -1.14 8.88
C GLY A 39 5.26 0.13 8.08
N ASN A 40 4.03 0.62 8.13
CA ASN A 40 3.69 1.97 7.69
C ASN A 40 3.57 2.83 8.94
N ASN A 41 4.28 3.95 9.01
CA ASN A 41 4.10 4.93 10.07
C ASN A 41 3.28 6.08 9.50
N ALA A 42 2.26 6.53 10.21
CA ALA A 42 1.45 7.63 9.71
C ALA A 42 2.30 8.90 9.59
N SER A 43 1.93 9.76 8.65
CA SER A 43 2.62 11.04 8.47
C SER A 43 2.60 11.86 9.77
N PHE A 44 3.74 12.46 10.10
CA PHE A 44 3.89 13.33 11.27
C PHE A 44 2.87 14.49 11.27
N VAL A 45 2.39 14.89 10.08
CA VAL A 45 1.37 15.93 9.89
C VAL A 45 0.13 15.69 10.75
N GLY A 46 -0.32 14.44 10.91
CA GLY A 46 -1.48 14.15 11.75
C GLY A 46 -1.28 14.61 13.21
N LYS A 47 -0.07 14.39 13.74
CA LYS A 47 0.28 14.75 15.13
C LYS A 47 0.47 16.26 15.32
N THR A 48 0.91 16.98 14.29
CA THR A 48 1.11 18.44 14.37
C THR A 48 -0.18 19.24 14.39
N LEU A 49 -1.30 18.65 13.97
CA LEU A 49 -2.58 19.36 13.85
C LEU A 49 -3.30 19.54 15.19
N GLY A 50 -2.82 18.94 16.30
CA GLY A 50 -3.47 19.04 17.61
C GLY A 50 -4.83 18.34 17.68
N ILE A 51 -5.15 17.50 16.70
CA ILE A 51 -6.41 16.77 16.57
C ILE A 51 -6.28 15.33 17.08
N PRO A 52 -7.39 14.65 17.40
CA PRO A 52 -7.35 13.25 17.79
C PRO A 52 -6.71 12.36 16.72
N VAL A 53 -5.66 11.66 17.11
CA VAL A 53 -4.97 10.65 16.29
C VAL A 53 -4.92 9.31 17.02
N ASP A 54 -4.81 8.23 16.26
CA ASP A 54 -4.57 6.91 16.83
C ASP A 54 -3.10 6.70 17.25
N ARG A 55 -2.81 5.52 17.82
CA ARG A 55 -1.48 5.14 18.31
C ARG A 55 -0.38 5.23 17.25
N VAL A 56 -0.70 5.02 15.97
CA VAL A 56 0.24 5.09 14.86
C VAL A 56 0.26 6.47 14.17
N GLY A 57 -0.54 7.43 14.65
CA GLY A 57 -0.56 8.83 14.19
C GLY A 57 -1.57 9.12 13.07
N ARG A 58 -2.52 8.21 12.79
CA ARG A 58 -3.57 8.44 11.80
C ARG A 58 -4.68 9.31 12.41
N VAL A 59 -5.18 10.26 11.65
CA VAL A 59 -6.25 11.18 12.05
C VAL A 59 -7.58 10.44 12.14
N ILE A 60 -8.26 10.55 13.28
CA ILE A 60 -9.59 9.97 13.47
C ILE A 60 -10.60 10.83 12.71
N VAL A 61 -11.25 10.25 11.69
CA VAL A 61 -12.19 10.96 10.83
C VAL A 61 -13.64 10.55 11.07
N ASN A 62 -14.56 11.45 10.75
CA ASN A 62 -15.99 11.22 10.67
C ASN A 62 -16.36 10.31 9.49
N ASN A 63 -17.64 9.91 9.48
CA ASN A 63 -18.22 9.05 8.44
C ASN A 63 -18.19 9.66 7.03
N ASP A 64 -17.95 10.95 6.89
CA ASP A 64 -17.84 11.71 5.64
C ASP A 64 -16.40 12.09 5.28
N LEU A 65 -15.42 11.50 6.00
CA LEU A 65 -13.96 11.71 5.90
C LEU A 65 -13.47 13.08 6.43
N THR A 66 -14.32 13.81 7.17
CA THR A 66 -13.93 15.08 7.81
C THR A 66 -13.30 14.89 9.19
N ILE A 67 -12.59 15.91 9.67
CA ILE A 67 -12.07 15.93 11.05
C ILE A 67 -13.20 16.34 12.01
N PRO A 68 -13.38 15.68 13.18
CA PRO A 68 -14.31 16.14 14.21
C PRO A 68 -14.04 17.61 14.61
N GLY A 69 -15.08 18.45 14.53
CA GLY A 69 -14.96 19.90 14.79
C GLY A 69 -14.46 20.74 13.61
N HIS A 70 -14.01 20.11 12.53
CA HIS A 70 -13.44 20.77 11.34
C HIS A 70 -14.06 20.20 10.05
N PRO A 71 -15.34 20.51 9.76
CA PRO A 71 -16.06 19.99 8.58
C PRO A 71 -15.45 20.45 7.24
N GLU A 72 -14.65 21.52 7.25
CA GLU A 72 -13.95 22.07 6.09
C GLU A 72 -12.74 21.24 5.66
N VAL A 73 -12.23 20.34 6.52
CA VAL A 73 -11.02 19.57 6.26
C VAL A 73 -11.35 18.10 6.01
N GLN A 74 -10.90 17.58 4.87
CA GLN A 74 -11.02 16.16 4.48
C GLN A 74 -9.68 15.44 4.65
N VAL A 75 -9.68 14.26 5.28
CA VAL A 75 -8.47 13.42 5.41
C VAL A 75 -8.72 12.05 4.78
N ILE A 76 -7.80 11.61 3.92
CA ILE A 76 -7.93 10.40 3.11
C ILE A 76 -6.63 9.59 3.08
N GLY A 77 -6.72 8.36 2.58
CA GLY A 77 -5.60 7.47 2.40
C GLY A 77 -5.01 7.01 3.73
N ASP A 78 -3.71 6.75 3.73
CA ASP A 78 -3.00 6.15 4.86
C ASP A 78 -2.97 7.03 6.12
N LEU A 79 -3.24 8.33 5.99
CA LEU A 79 -3.34 9.25 7.12
C LEU A 79 -4.71 9.18 7.82
N ALA A 80 -5.75 8.67 7.15
CA ALA A 80 -7.10 8.60 7.71
C ALA A 80 -7.30 7.31 8.51
N ASN A 81 -7.70 7.45 9.77
CA ASN A 81 -8.33 6.39 10.53
C ASN A 81 -9.85 6.49 10.34
N PHE A 82 -10.33 5.81 9.31
CA PHE A 82 -11.76 5.67 9.04
C PHE A 82 -12.22 4.28 9.51
N PRO A 83 -13.09 4.18 10.52
CA PRO A 83 -13.66 2.91 10.93
C PRO A 83 -14.50 2.36 9.77
N HIS A 84 -14.09 1.22 9.26
CA HIS A 84 -14.85 0.46 8.28
C HIS A 84 -16.23 0.12 8.85
N GLN A 85 -17.16 -0.28 7.99
CA GLN A 85 -18.50 -0.71 8.39
C GLN A 85 -18.52 -1.88 9.41
N THR A 86 -17.36 -2.51 9.62
CA THR A 86 -17.12 -3.59 10.59
C THR A 86 -16.55 -3.12 11.94
N GLY A 87 -16.33 -1.81 12.13
CA GLY A 87 -15.74 -1.23 13.35
C GLY A 87 -14.22 -1.08 13.33
N GLU A 88 -13.53 -1.79 12.43
CA GLU A 88 -12.07 -1.73 12.30
C GLU A 88 -11.60 -0.68 11.29
N PRO A 89 -10.49 0.03 11.50
CA PRO A 89 -9.98 0.99 10.52
C PRO A 89 -9.70 0.35 9.15
N LEU A 90 -9.99 1.07 8.08
CA LEU A 90 -9.62 0.64 6.73
C LEU A 90 -8.10 0.45 6.58
N PRO A 91 -7.66 -0.56 5.81
CA PRO A 91 -6.25 -0.78 5.56
C PRO A 91 -5.65 0.33 4.68
N GLY A 92 -4.38 0.66 4.92
CA GLY A 92 -3.60 1.61 4.11
C GLY A 92 -3.19 0.98 2.77
N ILE A 93 -4.14 0.93 1.84
CA ILE A 93 -3.94 0.35 0.50
C ILE A 93 -4.48 1.27 -0.59
N SER A 94 -3.86 1.21 -1.77
CA SER A 94 -4.23 2.05 -2.92
C SER A 94 -5.73 2.03 -3.26
N PRO A 95 -6.45 0.89 -3.29
CA PRO A 95 -7.88 0.86 -3.59
C PRO A 95 -8.74 1.69 -2.61
N VAL A 96 -8.37 1.71 -1.33
CA VAL A 96 -9.03 2.51 -0.29
C VAL A 96 -8.78 3.99 -0.57
N ALA A 97 -7.51 4.39 -0.70
CA ALA A 97 -7.12 5.78 -0.95
C ALA A 97 -7.76 6.34 -2.23
N MET A 98 -7.82 5.54 -3.31
CA MET A 98 -8.47 5.95 -4.56
C MET A 98 -9.99 6.15 -4.41
N GLN A 99 -10.67 5.33 -3.61
CA GLN A 99 -12.10 5.48 -3.36
C GLN A 99 -12.37 6.69 -2.47
N GLN A 100 -11.57 6.86 -1.41
CA GLN A 100 -11.65 8.02 -0.52
C GLN A 100 -11.36 9.32 -1.28
N GLY A 101 -10.35 9.37 -2.13
CA GLY A 101 -10.03 10.57 -2.93
C GLY A 101 -11.15 10.99 -3.86
N ARG A 102 -11.77 10.04 -4.58
CA ARG A 102 -12.95 10.35 -5.42
C ARG A 102 -14.15 10.82 -4.60
N HIS A 103 -14.31 10.29 -3.39
CA HIS A 103 -15.39 10.68 -2.49
C HIS A 103 -15.17 12.06 -1.89
N ALA A 104 -13.98 12.31 -1.37
CA ALA A 104 -13.58 13.61 -0.83
C ALA A 104 -13.72 14.71 -1.88
N ALA A 105 -13.29 14.47 -3.13
CA ALA A 105 -13.49 15.43 -4.22
C ALA A 105 -14.98 15.77 -4.44
N ARG A 106 -15.86 14.77 -4.44
CA ARG A 106 -17.31 14.98 -4.55
C ARG A 106 -17.87 15.76 -3.35
N ASN A 107 -17.41 15.45 -2.14
CA ASN A 107 -17.81 16.17 -0.93
C ASN A 107 -17.32 17.62 -0.93
N VAL A 108 -16.08 17.89 -1.31
CA VAL A 108 -15.54 19.25 -1.43
C VAL A 108 -16.36 20.07 -2.42
N LEU A 109 -16.65 19.52 -3.60
CA LEU A 109 -17.54 20.18 -4.57
C LEU A 109 -18.93 20.42 -4.01
N ALA A 110 -19.50 19.48 -3.25
CA ALA A 110 -20.80 19.65 -2.61
C ALA A 110 -20.76 20.79 -1.56
N MET A 111 -19.72 20.85 -0.73
CA MET A 111 -19.53 21.89 0.30
C MET A 111 -19.37 23.28 -0.31
N ILE A 112 -18.60 23.42 -1.40
CA ILE A 112 -18.48 24.67 -2.16
C ILE A 112 -19.85 25.17 -2.64
N ASN A 113 -20.75 24.24 -2.97
CA ASN A 113 -22.12 24.55 -3.39
C ASN A 113 -23.13 24.65 -2.23
N GLY A 114 -22.66 24.74 -0.98
CA GLY A 114 -23.51 24.83 0.22
C GLY A 114 -24.30 23.56 0.54
N ARG A 115 -23.95 22.41 -0.05
CA ARG A 115 -24.63 21.13 0.20
C ARG A 115 -23.92 20.35 1.31
N LYS A 116 -24.70 19.51 2.01
CA LYS A 116 -24.17 18.65 3.08
C LYS A 116 -23.24 17.54 2.54
N PRO A 117 -22.09 17.29 3.18
CA PRO A 117 -21.21 16.18 2.84
C PRO A 117 -21.93 14.82 2.93
N GLN A 118 -21.54 13.91 2.04
CA GLN A 118 -22.09 12.55 2.01
C GLN A 118 -21.19 11.59 2.78
N ARG A 119 -21.80 10.56 3.37
CA ARG A 119 -21.08 9.49 4.07
C ARG A 119 -20.26 8.65 3.07
N PHE A 120 -19.02 8.36 3.43
CA PHE A 120 -18.16 7.44 2.70
C PHE A 120 -18.56 5.99 2.97
N ARG A 121 -18.50 5.16 1.93
CA ARG A 121 -18.68 3.71 2.03
C ARG A 121 -17.63 3.03 1.16
N TYR A 122 -16.73 2.29 1.80
CA TYR A 122 -15.75 1.50 1.08
C TYR A 122 -16.41 0.28 0.43
N ARG A 123 -16.09 0.06 -0.85
CA ARG A 123 -16.45 -1.16 -1.58
C ARG A 123 -15.17 -1.96 -1.82
N ASP A 124 -15.01 -3.02 -1.03
CA ASP A 124 -13.93 -3.97 -1.23
C ASP A 124 -14.15 -4.78 -2.52
N LYS A 125 -13.16 -4.74 -3.41
CA LYS A 125 -13.14 -5.44 -4.70
C LYS A 125 -12.30 -6.72 -4.66
N GLY A 126 -11.68 -7.04 -3.53
CA GLY A 126 -10.71 -8.11 -3.39
C GLY A 126 -9.27 -7.62 -3.51
N THR A 127 -8.35 -8.52 -3.20
CA THR A 127 -6.90 -8.28 -3.16
C THR A 127 -6.17 -9.31 -3.99
N MET A 128 -5.07 -8.89 -4.64
CA MET A 128 -4.22 -9.78 -5.43
C MET A 128 -2.76 -9.57 -5.09
N ALA A 129 -2.00 -10.66 -5.01
CA ALA A 129 -0.57 -10.64 -4.75
C ALA A 129 0.15 -11.61 -5.70
N THR A 130 1.22 -11.13 -6.34
CA THR A 130 2.11 -11.97 -7.15
C THR A 130 3.22 -12.52 -6.27
N ILE A 131 3.40 -13.85 -6.31
CA ILE A 131 4.45 -14.55 -5.56
C ILE A 131 5.68 -14.79 -6.44
N GLY A 132 5.47 -14.92 -7.75
CA GLY A 132 6.55 -15.10 -8.72
C GLY A 132 6.03 -15.25 -10.14
N ARG A 133 6.91 -15.71 -11.03
CA ARG A 133 6.56 -15.98 -12.43
C ARG A 133 5.48 -17.06 -12.47
N ASN A 134 4.35 -16.78 -13.11
CA ASN A 134 3.20 -17.70 -13.24
C ASN A 134 2.55 -18.13 -11.91
N LYS A 135 2.90 -17.52 -10.77
CA LYS A 135 2.32 -17.79 -9.46
C LYS A 135 1.79 -16.48 -8.87
N ALA A 136 0.48 -16.31 -8.88
CA ALA A 136 -0.20 -15.28 -8.12
C ALA A 136 -1.31 -15.89 -7.25
N VAL A 137 -1.78 -15.10 -6.30
CA VAL A 137 -2.97 -15.40 -5.49
C VAL A 137 -3.91 -14.22 -5.64
N ALA A 138 -5.15 -14.52 -5.98
CA ALA A 138 -6.22 -13.53 -6.04
C ALA A 138 -7.32 -13.96 -5.09
N ASP A 139 -7.57 -13.11 -4.10
CA ASP A 139 -8.67 -13.25 -3.17
C ASP A 139 -9.76 -12.25 -3.58
N LEU A 140 -10.75 -12.75 -4.29
CA LEU A 140 -11.97 -12.04 -4.61
C LEU A 140 -13.02 -12.49 -3.58
N LYS A 141 -13.84 -11.56 -3.07
CA LYS A 141 -14.90 -11.82 -2.07
C LYS A 141 -15.74 -13.10 -2.30
N PHE A 142 -15.88 -13.52 -3.55
CA PHE A 142 -16.67 -14.68 -3.97
C PHE A 142 -15.81 -15.85 -4.50
N MET A 143 -14.52 -15.66 -4.79
CA MET A 143 -13.65 -16.65 -5.42
C MET A 143 -12.18 -16.49 -5.00
N HIS A 144 -11.55 -17.59 -4.66
CA HIS A 144 -10.11 -17.64 -4.41
C HIS A 144 -9.43 -18.34 -5.59
N LEU A 145 -8.55 -17.63 -6.28
CA LEU A 145 -7.78 -18.16 -7.40
C LEU A 145 -6.30 -18.22 -7.01
N SER A 146 -5.63 -19.30 -7.40
CA SER A 146 -4.20 -19.47 -7.19
C SER A 146 -3.51 -19.95 -8.47
N GLY A 147 -2.21 -19.69 -8.58
CA GLY A 147 -1.38 -20.16 -9.69
C GLY A 147 -1.54 -19.34 -10.98
N LEU A 148 -1.56 -20.05 -12.12
CA LEU A 148 -1.67 -19.46 -13.46
C LEU A 148 -2.93 -18.62 -13.71
N PRO A 149 -4.17 -19.07 -13.38
CA PRO A 149 -5.37 -18.27 -13.62
C PRO A 149 -5.38 -16.98 -12.80
N ALA A 150 -4.89 -17.02 -11.56
CA ALA A 150 -4.71 -15.81 -10.74
C ALA A 150 -3.65 -14.87 -11.34
N TRP A 151 -2.58 -15.41 -11.92
CA TRP A 151 -1.53 -14.63 -12.56
C TRP A 151 -2.05 -13.93 -13.83
N LEU A 152 -2.85 -14.61 -14.65
CA LEU A 152 -3.51 -14.02 -15.81
C LEU A 152 -4.51 -12.93 -15.42
N ALA A 153 -5.32 -13.16 -14.39
CA ALA A 153 -6.24 -12.17 -13.85
C ALA A 153 -5.50 -10.93 -13.32
N TRP A 154 -4.41 -11.14 -12.58
CA TRP A 154 -3.55 -10.05 -12.10
C TRP A 154 -2.97 -9.24 -13.27
N LEU A 155 -2.45 -9.92 -14.30
CA LEU A 155 -1.89 -9.27 -15.49
C LEU A 155 -2.94 -8.41 -16.19
N PHE A 156 -4.13 -8.98 -16.41
CA PHE A 156 -5.26 -8.26 -17.02
C PHE A 156 -5.63 -7.00 -16.23
N VAL A 157 -5.80 -7.11 -14.91
CA VAL A 157 -6.15 -5.97 -14.06
C VAL A 157 -5.03 -4.92 -14.06
N HIS A 158 -3.77 -5.34 -13.96
CA HIS A 158 -2.63 -4.44 -13.96
C HIS A 158 -2.55 -3.60 -15.25
N ILE A 159 -2.77 -4.24 -16.41
CA ILE A 159 -2.83 -3.56 -17.71
C ILE A 159 -3.96 -2.54 -17.78
N VAL A 160 -5.14 -2.89 -17.28
CA VAL A 160 -6.31 -1.98 -17.30
C VAL A 160 -6.08 -0.74 -16.43
N PHE A 161 -5.39 -0.89 -15.29
CA PHE A 161 -5.07 0.21 -14.38
C PHE A 161 -3.83 1.04 -14.80
N LEU A 162 -3.04 0.58 -15.78
CA LEU A 162 -1.92 1.35 -16.33
C LEU A 162 -2.44 2.61 -17.06
N VAL A 163 -2.01 3.79 -16.62
CA VAL A 163 -2.46 5.08 -17.16
C VAL A 163 -1.93 5.26 -18.59
N GLY A 164 -2.82 5.54 -19.55
CA GLY A 164 -2.48 5.90 -20.94
C GLY A 164 -2.65 4.77 -21.96
N PHE A 165 -3.83 4.70 -22.60
CA PHE A 165 -4.20 3.65 -23.57
C PHE A 165 -3.21 3.47 -24.74
N ARG A 166 -2.59 4.57 -25.20
CA ARG A 166 -1.72 4.59 -26.39
C ARG A 166 -0.36 3.93 -26.16
N ASN A 167 0.12 3.83 -24.92
CA ASN A 167 1.39 3.19 -24.57
C ASN A 167 1.24 1.76 -24.01
N ARG A 168 0.01 1.27 -23.80
CA ARG A 168 -0.23 -0.06 -23.18
C ARG A 168 0.28 -1.22 -24.01
N LEU A 169 0.08 -1.18 -25.33
CA LEU A 169 0.57 -2.23 -26.23
C LEU A 169 2.09 -2.25 -26.29
N LEU A 170 2.74 -1.09 -26.37
CA LEU A 170 4.21 -1.00 -26.34
C LEU A 170 4.79 -1.48 -25.01
N VAL A 171 4.17 -1.11 -23.87
CA VAL A 171 4.57 -1.63 -22.56
C VAL A 171 4.36 -3.14 -22.48
N LEU A 172 3.23 -3.65 -23.01
CA LEU A 172 2.98 -5.09 -23.10
C LEU A 172 4.01 -5.82 -23.95
N PHE A 173 4.36 -5.27 -25.12
CA PHE A 173 5.39 -5.83 -26.00
C PHE A 173 6.77 -5.73 -25.36
N GLN A 174 7.13 -4.63 -24.69
CA GLN A 174 8.38 -4.53 -23.95
C GLN A 174 8.43 -5.49 -22.77
N TRP A 175 7.32 -5.70 -22.05
CA TRP A 175 7.25 -6.68 -20.98
C TRP A 175 7.32 -8.11 -21.51
N ALA A 176 6.59 -8.42 -22.60
CA ALA A 176 6.63 -9.72 -23.26
C ALA A 176 8.03 -10.00 -23.83
N TRP A 177 8.66 -8.99 -24.42
CA TRP A 177 10.04 -9.06 -24.92
C TRP A 177 11.01 -9.28 -23.77
N ALA A 178 11.00 -8.46 -22.71
CA ALA A 178 11.85 -8.64 -21.53
C ALA A 178 11.60 -9.98 -20.80
N TYR A 179 10.35 -10.47 -20.82
CA TYR A 179 9.98 -11.79 -20.32
C TYR A 179 10.63 -12.88 -21.19
N LEU A 180 10.63 -12.75 -22.51
CA LEU A 180 11.23 -13.70 -23.46
C LEU A 180 12.77 -13.61 -23.51
N THR A 181 13.35 -12.41 -23.47
CA THR A 181 14.78 -12.15 -23.68
C THR A 181 15.61 -12.14 -22.41
N PHE A 182 15.00 -12.37 -21.23
CA PHE A 182 15.72 -12.42 -19.94
C PHE A 182 16.50 -11.16 -19.57
N ASP A 183 16.22 -10.04 -20.24
CA ASP A 183 17.00 -8.82 -20.07
C ASP A 183 16.58 -8.09 -18.78
N LYS A 184 17.15 -8.55 -17.67
CA LYS A 184 17.08 -7.87 -16.38
C LYS A 184 17.95 -6.63 -16.49
N GLY A 185 17.39 -5.54 -17.01
CA GLY A 185 17.94 -4.21 -16.79
C GLY A 185 18.00 -3.94 -15.29
N ALA A 186 19.11 -4.28 -14.64
CA ALA A 186 19.39 -3.95 -13.26
C ALA A 186 19.53 -2.43 -13.18
N ARG A 187 18.41 -1.75 -12.93
CA ARG A 187 18.41 -0.32 -12.68
C ARG A 187 19.00 -0.10 -11.29
N LEU A 188 20.33 -0.05 -11.22
CA LEU A 188 21.06 0.29 -10.00
C LEU A 188 20.75 1.76 -9.69
N ILE A 189 19.91 1.97 -8.67
CA ILE A 189 19.74 3.29 -8.06
C ILE A 189 20.85 3.44 -7.04
N THR A 190 22.04 3.86 -7.48
CA THR A 190 23.12 4.29 -6.57
C THR A 190 22.75 5.66 -6.02
N ARG A 191 22.00 5.70 -4.92
CA ARG A 191 21.85 6.90 -4.12
C ARG A 191 22.98 6.93 -3.11
N ASN A 192 23.83 7.95 -3.17
CA ASN A 192 24.74 8.27 -2.07
C ASN A 192 23.87 8.66 -0.86
N PHE A 193 23.72 7.75 0.09
CA PHE A 193 23.10 8.06 1.37
C PHE A 193 24.07 8.95 2.16
N GLN A 194 23.94 10.27 2.02
CA GLN A 194 24.31 11.13 3.13
C GLN A 194 23.19 10.97 4.17
N SER A 195 23.55 10.52 5.36
CA SER A 195 22.66 10.41 6.50
C SER A 195 22.16 11.81 6.86
N GLU A 196 20.97 12.17 6.41
CA GLU A 196 20.27 13.34 6.91
C GLU A 196 19.95 13.08 8.38
N GLN A 197 20.70 13.75 9.26
CA GLN A 197 20.45 13.72 10.70
C GLN A 197 19.06 14.31 10.93
N ARG A 198 18.11 13.47 11.37
CA ARG A 198 16.81 13.95 11.84
C ARG A 198 17.05 14.89 13.03
N PRO A 199 16.39 16.06 13.08
CA PRO A 199 16.45 16.91 14.26
C PRO A 199 15.92 16.13 15.49
N PRO A 200 16.53 16.32 16.67
CA PRO A 200 16.08 15.68 17.89
C PRO A 200 14.64 16.10 18.22
N VAL A 201 13.88 15.14 18.73
CA VAL A 201 12.50 15.25 19.25
C VAL A 201 12.41 16.19 20.44
#